data_AF-A0A2L2NMF5-F1
#
_entry.id   AF-A0A2L2NMF5-F1
#
_cell.length_a   1.000
_cell.length_b   1.000
_cell.length_c   1.000
_cell.angle_alpha   90.00
_cell.angle_beta   90.00
_cell.angle_gamma   90.00
#
_symmetry.space_group_name_H-M   'P 1'
#
loop_
_entity.id
_entity.type
_entity.pdbx_description
1 polymer ?
#
loop_
_entity_poly.entity_id
_entity_poly.type
_entity_poly.pdbx_seq_one_letter_code
_entity_poly.pdbx_strand_id
1 'polypeptide(L)'
;MFRQKLAFKVLVPLVLVLGGCGRSADIEAAKSLSRVGQEADVVFEKIADDFYQSCLRAADYTPLKSSNTEGINQDRITAEKECYENPQVEQNSLDSVNHKPTPKDASQALTNGNQVIINYLIALGRLASDDLINYDPQLNSIEDSLKQIPEIKTDVVGAGTAIAQFLFRVFSEQERRSTLKDAVLANDQNLTSYIDGFSNAINKGYSKGALESEKLAVDNYYKSYLGRIININTANSSNLEGISVVFRDKTTLELDQEWKTTKSTLVEKQKIADLYVEILKEISQDHHTIKEMYQKDEKPSSTQIRKMVKTYVKKLDKLVEQSNKVFKDNVTSNEK
;
A
#
# COMPACT_ATOMS: atom_id res chain seq x y z
N MET A 1 5.40 15.29 -21.38
CA MET A 1 4.97 14.27 -22.37
C MET A 1 3.46 14.06 -22.20
N PHE A 2 2.69 14.15 -23.28
CA PHE A 2 1.25 14.44 -23.32
C PHE A 2 0.37 13.41 -22.58
N ARG A 3 -0.37 13.85 -21.54
CA ARG A 3 -1.54 13.15 -21.01
C ARG A 3 -2.77 13.51 -21.87
N GLN A 4 -3.08 12.71 -22.88
CA GLN A 4 -4.32 12.86 -23.63
C GLN A 4 -5.49 12.29 -22.84
N LYS A 5 -6.38 13.19 -22.40
CA LYS A 5 -7.75 12.88 -22.01
C LYS A 5 -8.48 12.36 -23.26
N LEU A 6 -8.73 11.06 -23.34
CA LEU A 6 -9.56 10.49 -24.40
C LEU A 6 -10.98 10.27 -23.87
N ALA A 7 -11.82 11.28 -24.07
CA ALA A 7 -13.26 11.11 -24.01
C ALA A 7 -13.69 10.25 -25.21
N PHE A 8 -14.25 9.06 -24.97
CA PHE A 8 -14.87 8.26 -26.03
C PHE A 8 -16.36 8.05 -25.74
N LYS A 9 -17.16 8.86 -26.45
CA LYS A 9 -18.55 8.57 -26.78
C LYS A 9 -18.54 7.53 -27.91
N VAL A 10 -18.99 6.30 -27.65
CA VAL A 10 -19.45 5.39 -28.71
C VAL A 10 -20.69 4.64 -28.20
N LEU A 11 -21.77 4.74 -28.97
CA LEU A 11 -23.00 3.97 -28.82
C LEU A 11 -22.73 2.47 -28.91
N VAL A 12 -23.39 1.68 -28.04
CA VAL A 12 -23.60 0.25 -28.25
C VAL A 12 -25.10 -0.02 -28.16
N PRO A 13 -25.69 -0.76 -29.13
CA PRO A 13 -27.13 -0.89 -29.29
C PRO A 13 -27.75 -1.89 -28.30
N LEU A 14 -29.01 -1.61 -28.00
CA LEU A 14 -29.97 -2.43 -27.29
C LEU A 14 -30.07 -3.84 -27.92
N VAL A 15 -29.63 -4.88 -27.22
CA VAL A 15 -30.11 -6.26 -27.45
C VAL A 15 -30.62 -6.79 -26.12
N LEU A 16 -31.94 -6.73 -25.98
CA LEU A 16 -32.73 -7.47 -25.03
C LEU A 16 -32.90 -8.93 -25.50
N VAL A 17 -33.40 -9.75 -24.57
CA VAL A 17 -33.92 -11.12 -24.67
C VAL A 17 -32.83 -12.21 -24.72
N LEU A 18 -32.72 -13.18 -23.78
CA LEU A 18 -33.74 -13.97 -23.06
C LEU A 18 -33.17 -14.53 -21.74
N GLY A 19 -34.00 -14.61 -20.69
CA GLY A 19 -33.81 -15.61 -19.61
C GLY A 19 -33.79 -15.13 -18.16
N GLY A 20 -34.73 -14.29 -17.74
CA GLY A 20 -35.01 -14.02 -16.32
C GLY A 20 -34.55 -12.66 -15.85
N CYS A 21 -35.48 -11.86 -15.32
CA CYS A 21 -35.28 -10.49 -14.87
C CYS A 21 -34.12 -10.39 -13.84
N GLY A 22 -32.92 -10.10 -14.35
CA GLY A 22 -31.76 -9.68 -13.57
C GLY A 22 -32.08 -8.36 -12.88
N ARG A 23 -32.52 -8.46 -11.63
CA ARG A 23 -32.87 -7.31 -10.77
C ARG A 23 -31.66 -6.36 -10.69
N SER A 24 -31.91 -5.07 -10.82
CA SER A 24 -30.97 -3.94 -10.62
C SER A 24 -29.96 -4.12 -9.48
N ALA A 25 -30.41 -4.80 -8.43
CA ALA A 25 -29.68 -5.36 -7.31
C ALA A 25 -28.30 -6.01 -7.61
N ASP A 26 -28.22 -6.91 -8.59
CA ASP A 26 -26.99 -7.69 -8.84
C ASP A 26 -25.95 -6.81 -9.57
N ILE A 27 -26.42 -5.96 -10.50
CA ILE A 27 -25.60 -4.96 -11.19
C ILE A 27 -25.09 -3.89 -10.19
N GLU A 28 -25.92 -3.50 -9.23
CA GLU A 28 -25.54 -2.56 -8.17
C GLU A 28 -24.48 -3.15 -7.23
N ALA A 29 -24.56 -4.46 -6.93
CA ALA A 29 -23.55 -5.17 -6.16
C ALA A 29 -22.20 -5.23 -6.91
N ALA A 30 -22.23 -5.52 -8.21
CA ALA A 30 -21.04 -5.54 -9.06
C ALA A 30 -20.37 -4.15 -9.19
N LYS A 31 -21.17 -3.09 -9.39
CA LYS A 31 -20.66 -1.70 -9.35
C LYS A 31 -20.03 -1.36 -8.00
N SER A 32 -20.62 -1.87 -6.91
CA SER A 32 -20.09 -1.64 -5.57
C SER A 32 -18.77 -2.39 -5.33
N LEU A 33 -18.55 -3.57 -5.92
CA LEU A 33 -17.25 -4.27 -5.91
C LEU A 33 -16.17 -3.50 -6.65
N SER A 34 -16.51 -2.93 -7.81
CA SER A 34 -15.57 -2.04 -8.53
C SER A 34 -15.20 -0.81 -7.68
N ARG A 35 -16.15 -0.26 -6.92
CA ARG A 35 -15.88 0.84 -5.98
C ARG A 35 -14.97 0.41 -4.83
N VAL A 36 -15.15 -0.78 -4.27
CA VAL A 36 -14.20 -1.36 -3.28
C VAL A 36 -12.79 -1.39 -3.87
N GLY A 37 -12.62 -1.84 -5.11
CA GLY A 37 -11.32 -1.85 -5.79
C GLY A 37 -10.70 -0.45 -5.90
N GLN A 38 -11.48 0.54 -6.34
CA GLN A 38 -11.01 1.93 -6.48
C GLN A 38 -10.63 2.58 -5.15
N GLU A 39 -11.46 2.44 -4.12
CA GLU A 39 -11.18 3.02 -2.81
C GLU A 39 -9.98 2.32 -2.13
N ALA A 40 -9.86 1.00 -2.30
CA ALA A 40 -8.69 0.24 -1.85
C ALA A 40 -7.41 0.70 -2.54
N ASP A 41 -7.47 1.00 -3.85
CA ASP A 41 -6.32 1.51 -4.60
C ASP A 41 -5.84 2.85 -4.05
N VAL A 42 -6.76 3.80 -3.83
CA VAL A 42 -6.44 5.12 -3.28
C VAL A 42 -5.76 5.05 -1.91
N VAL A 43 -6.23 4.17 -1.03
CA VAL A 43 -5.59 3.98 0.29
C VAL A 43 -4.22 3.33 0.12
N PHE A 44 -4.14 2.27 -0.67
CA PHE A 44 -2.95 1.46 -0.75
C PHE A 44 -1.81 2.16 -1.50
N GLU A 45 -2.11 2.95 -2.53
CA GLU A 45 -1.12 3.79 -3.22
C GLU A 45 -0.37 4.68 -2.21
N LYS A 46 -1.08 5.25 -1.22
CA LYS A 46 -0.46 6.05 -0.16
C LYS A 46 0.44 5.21 0.76
N ILE A 47 0.02 3.99 1.11
CA ILE A 47 0.84 3.08 1.93
C ILE A 47 2.10 2.67 1.17
N ALA A 48 1.95 2.32 -0.10
CA ALA A 48 3.04 1.88 -0.97
C ALA A 48 4.03 3.03 -1.23
N ASP A 49 3.56 4.22 -1.60
CA ASP A 49 4.42 5.41 -1.76
C ASP A 49 5.13 5.76 -0.45
N ASP A 50 4.39 5.72 0.67
CA ASP A 50 4.98 6.04 1.96
C ASP A 50 6.05 5.05 2.42
N PHE A 51 6.09 3.83 1.87
CA PHE A 51 7.21 2.92 2.09
C PHE A 51 8.54 3.57 1.67
N TYR A 52 8.56 4.16 0.47
CA TYR A 52 9.73 4.86 -0.05
C TYR A 52 9.92 6.20 0.65
N GLN A 53 8.86 7.00 0.83
CA GLN A 53 8.95 8.29 1.52
C GLN A 53 9.41 8.14 2.97
N SER A 54 9.08 7.04 3.65
CA SER A 54 9.55 6.74 5.00
C SER A 54 11.07 6.58 5.05
N CYS A 55 11.67 5.96 4.03
CA CYS A 55 13.12 5.89 3.90
C CYS A 55 13.74 7.29 3.71
N LEU A 56 13.18 8.11 2.83
CA LEU A 56 13.67 9.48 2.59
C LEU A 56 13.60 10.32 3.87
N ARG A 57 12.48 10.28 4.58
CA ARG A 57 12.34 10.99 5.87
C ARG A 57 13.31 10.45 6.92
N ALA A 58 13.53 9.14 6.98
CA ALA A 58 14.53 8.55 7.88
C ALA A 58 15.94 9.07 7.57
N ALA A 59 16.29 9.24 6.28
CA ALA A 59 17.55 9.83 5.85
C ALA A 59 17.70 11.29 6.32
N ASP A 60 16.64 12.09 6.28
CA ASP A 60 16.64 13.47 6.83
C ASP A 60 16.91 13.51 8.33
N TYR A 61 16.52 12.47 9.07
CA TYR A 61 16.81 12.31 10.49
C TYR A 61 18.18 11.67 10.78
N THR A 62 19.08 11.57 9.78
CA THR A 62 20.47 11.13 10.02
C THR A 62 21.11 12.00 11.11
N PRO A 63 21.60 11.41 12.22
CA PRO A 63 22.16 12.18 13.34
C PRO A 63 23.35 13.03 12.91
N LEU A 64 23.46 14.23 13.49
CA LEU A 64 24.47 15.23 13.15
C LEU A 64 25.88 14.79 13.62
N LYS A 65 26.53 13.86 12.92
CA LYS A 65 27.89 13.40 13.25
C LYS A 65 28.94 14.45 12.91
N SER A 66 28.77 15.16 11.79
CA SER A 66 29.59 16.33 11.44
C SER A 66 29.27 17.55 12.31
N SER A 67 30.28 18.38 12.55
CA SER A 67 30.18 19.68 13.22
C SER A 67 29.88 20.84 12.26
N ASN A 68 29.87 20.59 10.94
CA ASN A 68 29.56 21.58 9.91
C ASN A 68 28.37 21.16 9.04
N THR A 69 27.68 22.15 8.46
CA THR A 69 26.47 21.95 7.64
C THR A 69 26.75 21.13 6.38
N GLU A 70 27.93 21.28 5.77
CA GLU A 70 28.32 20.56 4.57
C GLU A 70 28.41 19.05 4.81
N GLY A 71 29.07 18.63 5.89
CA GLY A 71 29.16 17.21 6.27
C GLY A 71 27.81 16.64 6.70
N ILE A 72 26.97 17.42 7.39
CA ILE A 72 25.59 16.99 7.73
C ILE A 72 24.78 16.73 6.45
N ASN A 73 24.86 17.64 5.48
CA ASN A 73 24.16 17.49 4.21
C ASN A 73 24.70 16.28 3.42
N GLN A 74 26.01 16.07 3.42
CA GLN A 74 26.62 14.93 2.75
C GLN A 74 26.20 13.58 3.38
N ASP A 75 26.12 13.50 4.70
CA ASP A 75 25.64 12.31 5.42
C ASP A 75 24.18 12.01 5.03
N ARG A 76 23.32 13.03 4.99
CA ARG A 76 21.91 12.90 4.59
C ARG A 76 21.75 12.47 3.13
N ILE A 77 22.47 13.09 2.20
CA ILE A 77 22.47 12.71 0.77
C ILE A 77 22.93 11.25 0.61
N THR A 78 23.91 10.82 1.39
CA THR A 78 24.40 9.45 1.34
C THR A 78 23.34 8.47 1.86
N ALA A 79 22.67 8.78 2.96
CA ALA A 79 21.57 7.98 3.48
C ALA A 79 20.37 7.95 2.50
N GLU A 80 20.08 9.07 1.83
CA GLU A 80 19.00 9.17 0.85
C GLU A 80 19.25 8.27 -0.37
N LYS A 81 20.50 8.20 -0.84
CA LYS A 81 20.90 7.32 -1.95
C LYS A 81 20.56 5.86 -1.69
N GLU A 82 20.72 5.38 -0.46
CA GLU A 82 20.37 3.99 -0.10
C GLU A 82 18.87 3.68 -0.29
N CYS A 83 18.01 4.70 -0.39
CA CYS A 83 16.58 4.53 -0.64
C CYS A 83 16.23 4.21 -2.10
N TYR A 84 17.11 4.53 -3.06
CA TYR A 84 16.84 4.37 -4.50
C TYR A 84 18.02 3.78 -5.32
N GLU A 85 19.20 3.66 -4.74
CA GLU A 85 20.38 2.98 -5.29
C GLU A 85 20.73 1.77 -4.43
N ASN A 86 21.14 0.67 -5.05
CA ASN A 86 21.70 -0.47 -4.34
C ASN A 86 23.24 -0.34 -4.34
N PRO A 87 23.89 -0.02 -3.20
CA PRO A 87 25.33 0.19 -3.14
C PRO A 87 26.16 -1.07 -3.44
N GLN A 88 25.54 -2.25 -3.60
CA GLN A 88 26.21 -3.50 -3.97
C GLN A 88 26.31 -3.72 -5.49
N VAL A 89 25.80 -2.80 -6.33
CA VAL A 89 25.88 -2.89 -7.80
C VAL A 89 27.08 -2.08 -8.32
N GLU A 90 28.27 -2.33 -7.77
CA GLU A 90 29.51 -1.98 -8.47
C GLU A 90 29.96 -3.18 -9.31
N GLN A 91 29.84 -3.00 -10.63
CA GLN A 91 30.55 -3.66 -11.73
C GLN A 91 30.90 -5.16 -11.57
N ASN A 92 30.23 -5.98 -12.40
CA ASN A 92 30.53 -7.37 -12.77
C ASN A 92 29.68 -8.45 -12.09
N SER A 93 28.45 -8.66 -12.55
CA SER A 93 28.01 -10.02 -12.85
C SER A 93 26.83 -10.00 -13.82
N LEU A 94 26.88 -10.90 -14.80
CA LEU A 94 25.79 -11.19 -15.74
C LEU A 94 24.60 -11.92 -15.06
N ASP A 95 24.63 -12.06 -13.74
CA ASP A 95 23.67 -12.82 -12.95
C ASP A 95 22.82 -11.86 -12.11
N SER A 96 21.68 -11.49 -12.66
CA SER A 96 20.61 -10.67 -12.05
C SER A 96 19.95 -11.28 -10.79
N VAL A 97 20.57 -12.28 -10.17
CA VAL A 97 19.96 -13.14 -9.15
C VAL A 97 20.10 -12.57 -7.72
N ASN A 98 20.96 -11.57 -7.50
CA ASN A 98 21.23 -11.02 -6.16
C ASN A 98 20.88 -9.52 -6.01
N HIS A 99 19.94 -9.00 -6.80
CA HIS A 99 19.45 -7.63 -6.57
C HIS A 99 18.62 -7.58 -5.28
N LYS A 100 19.20 -7.02 -4.20
CA LYS A 100 18.43 -6.66 -3.02
C LYS A 100 17.51 -5.48 -3.40
N PRO A 101 16.18 -5.62 -3.30
CA PRO A 101 15.27 -4.55 -3.69
C PRO A 101 15.49 -3.31 -2.83
N THR A 102 15.57 -2.16 -3.48
CA THR A 102 15.60 -0.86 -2.79
C THR A 102 14.21 -0.55 -2.21
N PRO A 103 14.09 0.38 -1.24
CA PRO A 103 12.78 0.87 -0.79
C PRO A 103 11.89 1.39 -1.92
N LYS A 104 12.48 1.99 -2.96
CA LYS A 104 11.77 2.39 -4.18
C LYS A 104 11.24 1.19 -4.98
N ASP A 105 12.05 0.15 -5.17
CA ASP A 105 11.61 -1.09 -5.84
C ASP A 105 10.48 -1.76 -5.04
N ALA A 106 10.64 -1.84 -3.72
CA ALA A 106 9.64 -2.40 -2.80
C ALA A 106 8.30 -1.64 -2.86
N SER A 107 8.33 -0.30 -2.96
CA SER A 107 7.14 0.54 -3.12
C SER A 107 6.36 0.21 -4.39
N GLN A 108 7.06 0.09 -5.53
CA GLN A 108 6.44 -0.29 -6.80
C GLN A 108 5.91 -1.73 -6.74
N ALA A 109 6.68 -2.64 -6.16
CA ALA A 109 6.32 -4.04 -6.00
C ALA A 109 5.05 -4.21 -5.15
N LEU A 110 4.94 -3.47 -4.04
CA LEU A 110 3.74 -3.43 -3.20
C LEU A 110 2.53 -2.96 -4.01
N THR A 111 2.67 -1.88 -4.79
CA THR A 111 1.60 -1.36 -5.67
C THR A 111 1.11 -2.44 -6.63
N ASN A 112 2.03 -3.12 -7.31
CA ASN A 112 1.72 -4.21 -8.24
C ASN A 112 1.03 -5.38 -7.52
N GLY A 113 1.47 -5.72 -6.30
CA GLY A 113 0.85 -6.77 -5.51
C GLY A 113 -0.59 -6.45 -5.13
N ASN A 114 -0.86 -5.21 -4.72
CA ASN A 114 -2.22 -4.81 -4.40
C ASN A 114 -3.17 -4.84 -5.62
N GLN A 115 -2.64 -4.48 -6.79
CA GLN A 115 -3.39 -4.55 -8.04
C GLN A 115 -3.83 -5.99 -8.37
N VAL A 116 -3.12 -7.03 -7.93
CA VAL A 116 -3.59 -8.43 -8.07
C VAL A 116 -4.92 -8.64 -7.34
N ILE A 117 -5.04 -8.13 -6.11
CA ILE A 117 -6.26 -8.25 -5.29
C ILE A 117 -7.40 -7.44 -5.93
N ILE A 118 -7.14 -6.18 -6.28
CA ILE A 118 -8.14 -5.30 -6.89
C ILE A 118 -8.68 -5.91 -8.18
N ASN A 119 -7.79 -6.38 -9.06
CA ASN A 119 -8.19 -6.97 -10.33
C ASN A 119 -8.96 -8.27 -10.13
N TYR A 120 -8.62 -9.07 -9.11
CA TYR A 120 -9.40 -10.25 -8.72
C TYR A 120 -10.82 -9.89 -8.32
N LEU A 121 -11.00 -8.90 -7.45
CA LEU A 121 -12.34 -8.45 -7.02
C LEU A 121 -13.15 -7.87 -8.18
N ILE A 122 -12.50 -7.14 -9.08
CA ILE A 122 -13.12 -6.65 -10.31
C ILE A 122 -13.55 -7.82 -11.22
N ALA A 123 -12.70 -8.83 -11.41
CA ALA A 123 -13.02 -10.01 -12.21
C ALA A 123 -14.23 -10.77 -11.66
N LEU A 124 -14.31 -10.97 -10.34
CA LEU A 124 -15.50 -11.55 -9.70
C LEU A 124 -16.76 -10.68 -9.92
N GLY A 125 -16.62 -9.35 -9.83
CA GLY A 125 -17.70 -8.41 -10.14
C GLY A 125 -18.19 -8.52 -11.60
N ARG A 126 -17.28 -8.69 -12.56
CA ARG A 126 -17.60 -8.88 -13.98
C ARG A 126 -18.35 -10.20 -14.22
N LEU A 127 -17.80 -11.30 -13.70
CA LEU A 127 -18.47 -12.61 -13.78
C LEU A 127 -19.86 -12.55 -13.14
N ALA A 128 -20.05 -11.78 -12.07
CA ALA A 128 -21.36 -11.61 -11.44
C ALA A 128 -22.35 -10.74 -12.26
N SER A 129 -21.88 -9.86 -13.14
CA SER A 129 -22.70 -8.86 -13.85
C SER A 129 -22.87 -9.08 -15.36
N ASP A 130 -22.18 -10.06 -15.95
CA ASP A 130 -22.14 -10.32 -17.41
C ASP A 130 -21.66 -9.09 -18.24
N ASP A 131 -20.84 -8.21 -17.64
CA ASP A 131 -20.36 -6.97 -18.27
C ASP A 131 -18.92 -7.07 -18.82
N LEU A 132 -18.63 -6.36 -19.90
CA LEU A 132 -17.30 -6.29 -20.54
C LEU A 132 -16.55 -5.05 -20.04
N ILE A 133 -15.33 -5.23 -19.54
CA ILE A 133 -14.45 -4.11 -19.17
C ILE A 133 -13.04 -4.40 -19.72
N ASN A 134 -12.27 -3.35 -20.03
CA ASN A 134 -10.90 -3.49 -20.52
C ASN A 134 -9.96 -4.02 -19.42
N TYR A 135 -8.95 -4.79 -19.85
CA TYR A 135 -7.87 -5.30 -19.01
C TYR A 135 -6.62 -4.44 -19.20
N ASP A 136 -5.90 -4.17 -18.12
CA ASP A 136 -4.58 -3.57 -18.18
C ASP A 136 -3.51 -4.69 -18.28
N PRO A 137 -2.73 -4.76 -19.38
CA PRO A 137 -1.68 -5.76 -19.58
C PRO A 137 -0.52 -5.74 -18.57
N GLN A 138 -0.45 -4.75 -17.67
CA GLN A 138 0.66 -4.59 -16.72
C GLN A 138 0.83 -5.76 -15.72
N LEU A 139 -0.11 -6.72 -15.67
CA LEU A 139 0.00 -7.89 -14.79
C LEU A 139 0.87 -9.04 -15.33
N ASN A 140 1.38 -8.95 -16.56
CA ASN A 140 2.19 -10.02 -17.16
C ASN A 140 3.55 -10.24 -16.45
N SER A 141 3.98 -9.32 -15.56
CA SER A 141 5.21 -9.44 -14.75
C SER A 141 4.95 -9.50 -13.24
N ILE A 142 3.79 -10.05 -12.82
CA ILE A 142 3.46 -10.19 -11.39
C ILE A 142 4.53 -10.98 -10.65
N GLU A 143 5.02 -12.09 -11.20
CA GLU A 143 5.99 -12.94 -10.51
C GLU A 143 7.26 -12.16 -10.11
N ASP A 144 7.85 -11.44 -11.06
CA ASP A 144 9.06 -10.65 -10.83
C ASP A 144 8.79 -9.46 -9.91
N SER A 145 7.62 -8.81 -10.05
CA SER A 145 7.22 -7.71 -9.16
C SER A 145 7.07 -8.20 -7.72
N LEU A 146 6.42 -9.33 -7.50
CA LEU A 146 6.19 -9.84 -6.14
C LEU A 146 7.50 -10.20 -5.46
N LYS A 147 8.47 -10.79 -6.17
CA LYS A 147 9.80 -11.11 -5.62
C LYS A 147 10.54 -9.90 -5.06
N GLN A 148 10.21 -8.69 -5.49
CA GLN A 148 10.80 -7.45 -4.99
C GLN A 148 10.16 -6.95 -3.68
N ILE A 149 9.05 -7.54 -3.24
CA ILE A 149 8.41 -7.19 -1.96
C ILE A 149 9.25 -7.78 -0.81
N PRO A 150 9.73 -6.96 0.14
CA PRO A 150 10.45 -7.46 1.31
C PRO A 150 9.62 -8.47 2.11
N GLU A 151 10.27 -9.52 2.61
CA GLU A 151 9.66 -10.58 3.43
C GLU A 151 8.59 -11.43 2.72
N ILE A 152 8.39 -11.28 1.39
CA ILE A 152 7.47 -12.16 0.67
C ILE A 152 8.08 -13.55 0.47
N LYS A 153 7.25 -14.57 0.63
CA LYS A 153 7.66 -15.96 0.46
C LYS A 153 7.31 -16.48 -0.93
N THR A 154 7.98 -17.55 -1.35
CA THR A 154 7.83 -18.17 -2.68
C THR A 154 6.44 -18.77 -2.90
N ASP A 155 5.81 -19.31 -1.86
CA ASP A 155 4.41 -19.79 -1.89
C ASP A 155 3.41 -18.64 -2.14
N VAL A 156 3.66 -17.46 -1.57
CA VAL A 156 2.85 -16.26 -1.81
C VAL A 156 3.00 -15.78 -3.26
N VAL A 157 4.22 -15.80 -3.80
CA VAL A 157 4.47 -15.47 -5.21
C VAL A 157 3.73 -16.45 -6.14
N GLY A 158 3.78 -17.75 -5.83
CA GLY A 158 3.03 -18.78 -6.57
C GLY A 158 1.52 -18.55 -6.52
N ALA A 159 0.97 -18.23 -5.35
CA ALA A 159 -0.44 -17.92 -5.18
C ALA A 159 -0.87 -16.68 -6.00
N GLY A 160 -0.07 -15.61 -5.98
CA GLY A 160 -0.30 -14.41 -6.78
C GLY A 160 -0.24 -14.68 -8.29
N THR A 161 0.70 -15.52 -8.72
CA THR A 161 0.84 -15.95 -10.12
C THR A 161 -0.37 -16.78 -10.58
N ALA A 162 -0.90 -17.65 -9.73
CA ALA A 162 -2.11 -18.41 -10.04
C ALA A 162 -3.34 -17.49 -10.20
N ILE A 163 -3.47 -16.46 -9.35
CA ILE A 163 -4.51 -15.43 -9.49
C ILE A 163 -4.33 -14.65 -10.80
N ALA A 164 -3.10 -14.27 -11.15
CA ALA A 164 -2.79 -13.59 -12.41
C ALA A 164 -3.23 -14.41 -13.64
N GLN A 165 -2.95 -15.71 -13.65
CA GLN A 165 -3.36 -16.61 -14.72
C GLN A 165 -4.88 -16.71 -14.83
N PHE A 166 -5.57 -16.79 -13.69
CA PHE A 166 -7.03 -16.73 -13.66
C PHE A 166 -7.56 -15.42 -14.26
N LEU A 167 -6.99 -14.27 -13.88
CA LEU A 167 -7.35 -12.96 -14.42
C LEU A 167 -7.17 -12.92 -15.93
N PHE A 168 -6.01 -13.37 -16.41
CA PHE A 168 -5.72 -13.45 -17.84
C PHE A 168 -6.80 -14.26 -18.58
N ARG A 169 -7.19 -15.43 -18.04
CA ARG A 169 -8.23 -16.27 -18.64
C ARG A 169 -9.58 -15.56 -18.68
N VAL A 170 -10.05 -15.02 -17.55
CA VAL A 170 -11.34 -14.31 -17.48
C VAL A 170 -11.40 -13.15 -18.45
N PHE A 171 -10.32 -12.38 -18.59
CA PHE A 171 -10.29 -11.21 -19.46
C PHE A 171 -10.06 -11.52 -20.94
N SER A 172 -9.26 -12.54 -21.27
CA SER A 172 -8.98 -12.90 -22.66
C SER A 172 -10.08 -13.78 -23.27
N GLU A 173 -10.69 -14.67 -22.49
CA GLU A 173 -11.68 -15.64 -22.96
C GLU A 173 -13.13 -15.16 -22.80
N GLN A 174 -13.35 -13.95 -22.26
CA GLN A 174 -14.67 -13.35 -22.00
C GLN A 174 -15.60 -14.31 -21.24
N GLU A 175 -15.08 -14.89 -20.16
CA GLU A 175 -15.85 -15.83 -19.33
C GLU A 175 -17.17 -15.22 -18.82
N ARG A 176 -18.21 -16.06 -18.73
CA ARG A 176 -19.58 -15.66 -18.37
C ARG A 176 -19.91 -15.99 -16.91
N ARG A 177 -21.03 -15.48 -16.40
CA ARG A 177 -21.54 -15.77 -15.04
C ARG A 177 -21.61 -17.25 -14.66
N SER A 178 -21.74 -18.15 -15.61
CA SER A 178 -21.70 -19.60 -15.35
C SER A 178 -20.39 -20.08 -14.72
N THR A 179 -19.26 -19.38 -14.93
CA THR A 179 -17.95 -19.77 -14.39
C THR A 179 -17.65 -19.17 -13.01
N LEU A 180 -18.52 -18.31 -12.46
CA LEU A 180 -18.32 -17.68 -11.15
C LEU A 180 -18.15 -18.70 -10.02
N LYS A 181 -18.97 -19.77 -10.03
CA LYS A 181 -18.86 -20.87 -9.04
C LYS A 181 -17.46 -21.50 -9.12
N ASP A 182 -17.03 -21.87 -10.32
CA ASP A 182 -15.75 -22.55 -10.55
C ASP A 182 -14.57 -21.63 -10.20
N ALA A 183 -14.66 -20.35 -10.53
CA ALA A 183 -13.67 -19.33 -10.18
C ALA A 183 -13.47 -19.23 -8.66
N VAL A 184 -14.56 -19.12 -7.89
CA VAL A 184 -14.50 -19.05 -6.42
C VAL A 184 -13.94 -20.36 -5.84
N LEU A 185 -14.41 -21.51 -6.32
CA LEU A 185 -13.94 -22.81 -5.83
C LEU A 185 -12.45 -23.04 -6.10
N ALA A 186 -11.96 -22.66 -7.28
CA ALA A 186 -10.58 -22.89 -7.71
C ALA A 186 -9.56 -21.91 -7.09
N ASN A 187 -9.98 -20.68 -6.78
CA ASN A 187 -9.05 -19.63 -6.35
C ASN A 187 -9.06 -19.34 -4.85
N ASP A 188 -9.98 -19.90 -4.06
CA ASP A 188 -10.09 -19.61 -2.63
C ASP A 188 -8.78 -19.79 -1.85
N GLN A 189 -8.08 -20.91 -2.08
CA GLN A 189 -6.81 -21.17 -1.43
C GLN A 189 -5.72 -20.19 -1.89
N ASN A 190 -5.63 -19.93 -3.19
CA ASN A 190 -4.65 -18.99 -3.74
C ASN A 190 -4.89 -17.58 -3.23
N LEU A 191 -6.15 -17.12 -3.20
CA LEU A 191 -6.52 -15.81 -2.66
C LEU A 191 -6.17 -15.70 -1.19
N THR A 192 -6.49 -16.72 -0.39
CA THR A 192 -6.21 -16.73 1.05
C THR A 192 -4.70 -16.68 1.31
N SER A 193 -3.93 -17.58 0.68
CA SER A 193 -2.47 -17.60 0.81
C SER A 193 -1.84 -16.30 0.33
N TYR A 194 -2.36 -15.71 -0.74
CA TYR A 194 -1.88 -14.44 -1.26
C TYR A 194 -2.16 -13.28 -0.30
N ILE A 195 -3.41 -13.13 0.17
CA ILE A 195 -3.80 -12.08 1.11
C ILE A 195 -3.03 -12.21 2.42
N ASP A 196 -2.87 -13.40 2.97
CA ASP A 196 -2.12 -13.61 4.21
C ASP A 196 -0.63 -13.25 4.03
N GLY A 197 -0.03 -13.69 2.93
CA GLY A 197 1.35 -13.37 2.59
C GLY A 197 1.59 -11.89 2.37
N PHE A 198 0.73 -11.26 1.57
CA PHE A 198 0.79 -9.82 1.27
C PHE A 198 0.54 -8.98 2.52
N SER A 199 -0.44 -9.35 3.34
CA SER A 199 -0.69 -8.72 4.63
C SER A 199 0.51 -8.81 5.58
N ASN A 200 1.19 -9.96 5.58
CA ASN A 200 2.43 -10.12 6.35
C ASN A 200 3.56 -9.23 5.82
N ALA A 201 3.67 -9.05 4.50
CA ALA A 201 4.64 -8.14 3.90
C ALA A 201 4.35 -6.67 4.26
N ILE A 202 3.08 -6.24 4.25
CA ILE A 202 2.70 -4.90 4.74
C ILE A 202 3.07 -4.75 6.22
N ASN A 203 2.73 -5.73 7.06
CA ASN A 203 2.99 -5.64 8.49
C ASN A 203 4.48 -5.65 8.84
N LYS A 204 5.26 -6.57 8.24
CA LYS A 204 6.68 -6.72 8.54
C LYS A 204 7.55 -5.71 7.81
N GLY A 205 7.30 -5.52 6.51
CA GLY A 205 8.08 -4.64 5.65
C GLY A 205 7.78 -3.17 5.91
N TYR A 206 6.50 -2.77 5.87
CA TYR A 206 6.12 -1.37 6.03
C TYR A 206 5.97 -0.97 7.50
N SER A 207 5.02 -1.58 8.22
CA SER A 207 4.63 -1.12 9.57
C SER A 207 5.73 -1.34 10.62
N LYS A 208 6.33 -2.54 10.65
CA LYS A 208 7.41 -2.91 11.59
C LYS A 208 8.83 -2.75 11.02
N GLY A 209 8.94 -2.45 9.73
CA GLY A 209 10.21 -2.26 9.03
C GLY A 209 10.47 -0.78 8.78
N ALA A 210 9.90 -0.25 7.70
CA ALA A 210 10.10 1.14 7.27
C ALA A 210 9.71 2.15 8.35
N LEU A 211 8.46 2.11 8.86
CA LEU A 211 7.98 3.09 9.84
C LEU A 211 8.69 3.00 11.20
N GLU A 212 9.07 1.79 11.65
CA GLU A 212 9.82 1.66 12.92
C GLU A 212 11.28 2.11 12.75
N SER A 213 11.88 1.91 11.56
CA SER A 213 13.20 2.44 11.23
C SER A 213 13.19 3.98 11.19
N GLU A 214 12.16 4.58 10.57
CA GLU A 214 11.94 6.03 10.58
C GLU A 214 11.76 6.53 12.02
N LYS A 215 10.94 5.87 12.82
CA LYS A 215 10.74 6.22 14.23
C LYS A 215 12.02 6.17 15.05
N LEU A 216 12.88 5.17 14.80
CA LEU A 216 14.19 5.09 15.43
C LEU A 216 15.11 6.24 14.98
N ALA A 217 15.13 6.58 13.70
CA ALA A 217 15.89 7.71 13.17
C ALA A 217 15.43 9.04 13.82
N VAL A 218 14.12 9.28 13.85
CA VAL A 218 13.48 10.41 14.56
C VAL A 218 13.91 10.46 16.01
N ASP A 219 13.77 9.35 16.75
CA ASP A 219 14.14 9.29 18.17
C ASP A 219 15.62 9.61 18.39
N ASN A 220 16.51 9.08 17.54
CA ASN A 220 17.94 9.32 17.64
C ASN A 220 18.30 10.77 17.32
N TYR A 221 17.68 11.35 16.29
CA TYR A 221 17.87 12.75 15.89
C TYR A 221 17.52 13.70 17.04
N TYR A 222 16.29 13.62 17.55
CA TYR A 222 15.84 14.54 18.60
C TYR A 222 16.58 14.33 19.91
N LYS A 223 16.85 13.08 20.32
CA LYS A 223 17.66 12.82 21.53
C LYS A 223 19.08 13.37 21.40
N SER A 224 19.71 13.21 20.23
CA SER A 224 21.05 13.77 19.99
C SER A 224 21.03 15.29 20.04
N TYR A 225 20.05 15.93 19.39
CA TYR A 225 19.95 17.37 19.31
C TYR A 225 19.59 18.02 20.65
N LEU A 226 18.56 17.51 21.32
CA LEU A 226 18.18 17.94 22.68
C LEU A 226 19.31 17.68 23.67
N GLY A 227 19.97 16.52 23.58
CA GLY A 227 21.13 16.20 24.39
C GLY A 227 22.28 17.20 24.21
N ARG A 228 22.54 17.67 22.98
CA ARG A 228 23.53 18.73 22.71
C ARG A 228 23.10 20.08 23.31
N ILE A 229 21.85 20.49 23.12
CA ILE A 229 21.33 21.73 23.72
C ILE A 229 21.46 21.69 25.25
N ILE A 230 21.18 20.55 25.88
CA ILE A 230 21.28 20.39 27.33
C ILE A 230 22.75 20.35 27.78
N ASN A 231 23.62 19.59 27.09
CA ASN A 231 25.02 19.37 27.49
C ASN A 231 25.97 20.54 27.20
N ILE A 232 25.76 21.32 26.14
CA ILE A 232 26.50 22.58 25.90
C ILE A 232 26.35 23.52 27.11
N ASN A 233 25.26 23.37 27.85
CA ASN A 233 24.87 24.26 28.91
C ASN A 233 25.23 23.76 30.32
N THR A 234 25.50 22.47 30.57
CA THR A 234 26.04 22.02 31.86
C THR A 234 27.51 22.36 32.06
N ALA A 235 28.27 22.50 30.97
CA ALA A 235 29.68 22.88 31.02
C ALA A 235 29.92 24.41 31.12
N ASN A 236 28.94 25.25 30.76
CA ASN A 236 29.05 26.71 30.69
C ASN A 236 27.95 27.47 31.49
N SER A 237 27.25 26.79 32.40
CA SER A 237 26.03 27.28 33.08
C SER A 237 26.21 28.47 34.01
N SER A 238 27.43 28.85 34.37
CA SER A 238 27.66 29.95 35.31
C SER A 238 27.41 31.35 34.75
N ASN A 239 27.21 31.53 33.42
CA ASN A 239 27.15 32.85 32.78
C ASN A 239 25.94 33.09 31.83
N LEU A 240 24.95 32.20 31.76
CA LEU A 240 23.78 32.37 30.88
C LEU A 240 22.59 32.99 31.62
N GLU A 241 22.48 34.33 31.61
CA GLU A 241 21.31 35.06 32.12
C GLU A 241 20.48 35.71 30.99
N GLY A 242 19.17 35.87 31.23
CA GLY A 242 18.27 36.66 30.38
C GLY A 242 17.76 35.98 29.11
N ILE A 243 17.83 36.71 27.99
CA ILE A 243 17.22 36.35 26.69
C ILE A 243 17.66 34.96 26.18
N SER A 244 18.90 34.55 26.46
CA SER A 244 19.47 33.25 26.05
C SER A 244 18.74 32.04 26.67
N VAL A 245 18.24 32.18 27.90
CA VAL A 245 17.46 31.14 28.61
C VAL A 245 16.06 30.99 27.99
N VAL A 246 15.40 32.11 27.67
CA VAL A 246 14.06 32.10 27.06
C VAL A 246 14.09 31.50 25.64
N PHE A 247 15.07 31.86 24.83
CA PHE A 247 15.25 31.25 23.50
C PHE A 247 15.55 29.75 23.58
N ARG A 248 16.35 29.32 24.55
CA ARG A 248 16.62 27.89 24.81
C ARG A 248 15.36 27.12 25.17
N ASP A 249 14.62 27.60 26.16
CA ASP A 249 13.41 26.91 26.64
C ASP A 249 12.35 26.85 25.53
N LYS A 250 12.19 27.94 24.77
CA LYS A 250 11.34 27.96 23.58
C LYS A 250 11.78 26.93 22.54
N THR A 251 13.06 26.89 22.18
CA THR A 251 13.61 25.96 21.17
C THR A 251 13.43 24.51 21.62
N THR A 252 13.64 24.24 22.91
CA THR A 252 13.49 22.90 23.50
C THR A 252 12.04 22.44 23.46
N LEU A 253 11.09 23.32 23.82
CA LEU A 253 9.66 23.03 23.76
C LEU A 253 9.19 22.83 22.31
N GLU A 254 9.66 23.65 21.37
CA GLU A 254 9.32 23.51 19.95
C GLU A 254 9.80 22.16 19.39
N LEU A 255 11.03 21.76 19.69
CA LEU A 255 11.58 20.47 19.25
C LEU A 255 10.92 19.27 19.93
N ASP A 256 10.58 19.34 21.21
CA ASP A 256 9.84 18.28 21.90
C ASP A 256 8.42 18.12 21.32
N GLN A 257 7.76 19.25 21.00
CA GLN A 257 6.45 19.24 20.34
C GLN A 257 6.53 18.64 18.94
N GLU A 258 7.55 19.01 18.15
CA GLU A 258 7.79 18.47 16.81
C GLU A 258 8.08 16.97 16.87
N TRP A 259 8.92 16.53 17.81
CA TRP A 259 9.22 15.13 18.05
C TRP A 259 7.97 14.31 18.37
N LYS A 260 7.15 14.78 19.33
CA LYS A 260 5.88 14.12 19.71
C LYS A 260 4.90 14.05 18.55
N THR A 261 4.77 15.13 17.79
CA THR A 261 3.87 15.22 16.64
C THR A 261 4.31 14.25 15.52
N THR A 262 5.61 14.20 15.24
CA THR A 262 6.20 13.28 14.26
C THR A 262 5.92 11.83 14.66
N LYS A 263 6.22 11.44 15.92
CA LYS A 263 5.93 10.09 16.42
C LYS A 263 4.45 9.74 16.37
N SER A 264 3.58 10.67 16.73
CA SER A 264 2.13 10.44 16.66
C SER A 264 1.69 10.18 15.22
N THR A 265 2.26 10.89 14.26
CA THR A 265 1.96 10.69 12.83
C THR A 265 2.39 9.30 12.36
N LEU A 266 3.57 8.82 12.75
CA LEU A 266 4.03 7.45 12.41
C LEU A 266 3.10 6.37 12.99
N VAL A 267 2.62 6.57 14.22
CA VAL A 267 1.63 5.66 14.83
C VAL A 267 0.30 5.65 14.07
N GLU A 268 -0.17 6.80 13.60
CA GLU A 268 -1.39 6.86 12.78
C GLU A 268 -1.21 6.17 11.41
N LYS A 269 -0.01 6.27 10.80
CA LYS A 269 0.31 5.52 9.57
C LYS A 269 0.29 4.01 9.79
N GLN A 270 0.84 3.53 10.91
CA GLN A 270 0.77 2.12 11.30
C GLN A 270 -0.69 1.65 11.45
N LYS A 271 -1.55 2.44 12.12
CA LYS A 271 -2.98 2.14 12.26
C LYS A 271 -3.69 2.04 10.91
N ILE A 272 -3.37 2.93 9.95
CA ILE A 272 -3.96 2.87 8.60
C ILE A 272 -3.57 1.57 7.90
N ALA A 273 -2.30 1.15 7.99
CA ALA A 273 -1.85 -0.12 7.44
C ALA A 273 -2.54 -1.33 8.10
N ASP A 274 -2.68 -1.32 9.43
CA ASP A 274 -3.36 -2.39 10.17
C ASP A 274 -4.84 -2.50 9.76
N LEU A 275 -5.55 -1.36 9.64
CA LEU A 275 -6.93 -1.33 9.18
C LEU A 275 -7.08 -1.80 7.74
N TYR A 276 -6.13 -1.47 6.86
CA TYR A 276 -6.13 -1.98 5.50
C TYR A 276 -5.98 -3.51 5.46
N VAL A 277 -5.02 -4.04 6.23
CA VAL A 277 -4.81 -5.49 6.38
C VAL A 277 -6.04 -6.19 6.94
N GLU A 278 -6.73 -5.58 7.91
CA GLU A 278 -8.00 -6.11 8.44
C GLU A 278 -9.05 -6.25 7.33
N ILE A 279 -9.22 -5.23 6.48
CA ILE A 279 -10.17 -5.27 5.35
C ILE A 279 -9.80 -6.39 4.37
N LEU A 280 -8.51 -6.54 4.03
CA LEU A 280 -8.07 -7.64 3.15
C LEU A 280 -8.41 -9.02 3.74
N LYS A 281 -8.16 -9.22 5.04
CA LYS A 281 -8.47 -10.48 5.71
C LYS A 281 -9.97 -10.76 5.75
N GLU A 282 -10.80 -9.74 5.98
CA GLU A 282 -12.26 -9.89 5.91
C GLU A 282 -12.73 -10.30 4.51
N ILE A 283 -12.16 -9.69 3.45
CA ILE A 283 -12.44 -10.07 2.06
C ILE A 283 -12.09 -11.54 1.82
N SER A 284 -10.94 -12.00 2.33
CA SER A 284 -10.55 -13.42 2.22
C SER A 284 -11.50 -14.36 2.96
N GLN A 285 -11.95 -13.97 4.16
CA GLN A 285 -12.88 -14.76 4.98
C GLN A 285 -14.27 -14.86 4.35
N ASP A 286 -14.78 -13.75 3.82
CA ASP A 286 -16.07 -13.74 3.14
C ASP A 286 -15.99 -14.49 1.81
N HIS A 287 -14.86 -14.43 1.09
CA HIS A 287 -14.61 -15.28 -0.08
C HIS A 287 -14.70 -16.78 0.28
N HIS A 288 -14.04 -17.18 1.38
CA HIS A 288 -14.11 -18.55 1.88
C HIS A 288 -15.53 -18.97 2.25
N THR A 289 -16.28 -18.08 2.89
CA THR A 289 -17.69 -18.31 3.21
C THR A 289 -18.52 -18.56 1.93
N ILE A 290 -18.30 -17.77 0.88
CA ILE A 290 -18.98 -17.97 -0.41
C ILE A 290 -18.61 -19.32 -1.03
N LYS A 291 -17.33 -19.72 -0.95
CA LYS A 291 -16.86 -21.03 -1.41
C LYS A 291 -17.56 -22.17 -0.67
N GLU A 292 -17.67 -22.11 0.65
CA GLU A 292 -18.37 -23.12 1.45
C GLU A 292 -19.85 -23.25 1.06
N MET A 293 -20.52 -22.14 0.74
CA MET A 293 -21.89 -22.17 0.23
C MET A 293 -21.96 -22.91 -1.11
N TYR A 294 -21.06 -22.60 -2.04
CA TYR A 294 -21.03 -23.26 -3.35
C TYR A 294 -20.71 -24.76 -3.27
N GLN A 295 -19.92 -25.20 -2.29
CA GLN A 295 -19.64 -26.62 -2.03
C GLN A 295 -20.87 -27.39 -1.55
N LYS A 296 -21.83 -26.70 -0.90
CA LYS A 296 -23.11 -27.26 -0.46
C LYS A 296 -24.21 -27.13 -1.51
N ASP A 297 -23.86 -26.73 -2.73
CA ASP A 297 -24.78 -26.34 -3.80
C ASP A 297 -25.76 -25.21 -3.43
N GLU A 298 -25.43 -24.46 -2.38
CA GLU A 298 -26.10 -23.23 -2.01
C GLU A 298 -25.56 -22.06 -2.84
N LYS A 299 -26.38 -21.02 -3.00
CA LYS A 299 -25.96 -19.77 -3.64
C LYS A 299 -26.02 -18.64 -2.62
N PRO A 300 -25.00 -17.77 -2.53
CA PRO A 300 -25.11 -16.59 -1.68
C PRO A 300 -26.28 -15.73 -2.15
N SER A 301 -27.10 -15.26 -1.21
CA SER A 301 -28.18 -14.35 -1.58
C SER A 301 -27.60 -12.99 -1.98
N SER A 302 -28.24 -12.31 -2.94
CA SER A 302 -27.79 -10.97 -3.35
C SER A 302 -27.85 -9.94 -2.22
N THR A 303 -28.66 -10.18 -1.18
CA THR A 303 -28.69 -9.39 0.05
C THR A 303 -27.45 -9.60 0.90
N GLN A 304 -26.98 -10.85 1.05
CA GLN A 304 -25.74 -11.16 1.79
C GLN A 304 -24.53 -10.52 1.10
N ILE A 305 -24.38 -10.71 -0.21
CA ILE A 305 -23.29 -10.11 -0.99
C ILE A 305 -23.31 -8.59 -0.88
N ARG A 306 -24.48 -7.95 -1.04
CA ARG A 306 -24.60 -6.49 -0.91
C ARG A 306 -24.22 -6.00 0.50
N LYS A 307 -24.57 -6.76 1.54
CA LYS A 307 -24.19 -6.41 2.92
C LYS A 307 -22.67 -6.49 3.11
N MET A 308 -22.01 -7.52 2.60
CA MET A 308 -20.54 -7.66 2.62
C MET A 308 -19.89 -6.47 1.92
N VAL A 309 -20.23 -6.25 0.64
CA VAL A 309 -19.64 -5.17 -0.17
C VAL A 309 -19.88 -3.79 0.44
N LYS A 310 -21.10 -3.50 0.92
CA LYS A 310 -21.41 -2.23 1.59
C LYS A 310 -20.59 -2.03 2.87
N THR A 311 -20.24 -3.12 3.56
CA THR A 311 -19.39 -3.06 4.75
C THR A 311 -17.97 -2.67 4.37
N TYR A 312 -17.39 -3.30 3.33
CA TYR A 312 -16.05 -2.97 2.86
C TYR A 312 -15.95 -1.52 2.41
N VAL A 313 -16.88 -1.08 1.57
CA VAL A 313 -16.90 0.32 1.11
C VAL A 313 -16.95 1.26 2.31
N LYS A 314 -17.86 1.05 3.27
CA LYS A 314 -17.94 1.95 4.44
C LYS A 314 -16.63 1.98 5.24
N LYS A 315 -15.90 0.86 5.32
CA LYS A 315 -14.59 0.81 5.97
C LYS A 315 -13.52 1.54 5.14
N LEU A 316 -13.50 1.32 3.82
CA LEU A 316 -12.57 1.95 2.90
C LEU A 316 -12.79 3.45 2.78
N ASP A 317 -14.04 3.93 2.65
CA ASP A 317 -14.40 5.35 2.68
C ASP A 317 -13.79 6.07 3.91
N LYS A 318 -13.95 5.46 5.10
CA LYS A 318 -13.36 6.00 6.34
C LYS A 318 -11.84 5.97 6.31
N LEU A 319 -11.26 4.90 5.75
CA LEU A 319 -9.81 4.76 5.65
C LEU A 319 -9.21 5.73 4.63
N VAL A 320 -9.92 6.03 3.54
CA VAL A 320 -9.59 7.10 2.59
C VAL A 320 -9.58 8.45 3.29
N GLU A 321 -10.59 8.77 4.10
CA GLU A 321 -10.63 10.01 4.89
C GLU A 321 -9.44 10.12 5.85
N GLN A 322 -9.17 9.05 6.61
CA GLN A 322 -8.05 9.00 7.56
C GLN A 322 -6.69 9.11 6.85
N SER A 323 -6.49 8.35 5.77
CA SER A 323 -5.27 8.40 4.98
C SER A 323 -5.06 9.77 4.33
N ASN A 324 -6.10 10.38 3.80
CA ASN A 324 -6.03 11.76 3.28
C ASN A 324 -5.71 12.80 4.35
N LYS A 325 -5.91 12.52 5.64
CA LYS A 325 -5.52 13.41 6.73
C LYS A 325 -4.06 13.18 7.14
N VAL A 326 -3.62 11.92 7.20
CA VAL A 326 -2.30 11.52 7.72
C VAL A 326 -1.19 11.67 6.67
N PHE A 327 -1.49 11.43 5.39
CA PHE A 327 -0.50 11.48 4.30
C PHE A 327 -0.52 12.82 3.53
N LYS A 328 -1.05 13.92 4.09
CA LYS A 328 -1.18 15.23 3.39
C LYS A 328 0.15 15.81 2.90
N ASP A 329 1.27 15.39 3.49
CA ASP A 329 2.58 16.01 3.29
C ASP A 329 3.48 15.25 2.30
N ASN A 330 3.04 14.13 1.72
CA ASN A 330 3.86 13.35 0.79
C ASN A 330 3.88 13.90 -0.67
N VAL A 331 3.16 15.00 -0.97
CA VAL A 331 3.01 15.52 -2.35
C VAL A 331 4.08 16.57 -2.73
N THR A 332 4.94 17.01 -1.81
CA THR A 332 5.87 18.13 -2.09
C THR A 332 7.30 17.75 -2.50
N SER A 333 7.65 16.48 -2.70
CA SER A 333 9.03 16.08 -3.06
C SER A 333 9.29 15.83 -4.55
N ASN A 334 8.29 15.94 -5.44
CA ASN A 334 8.46 15.68 -6.89
C ASN A 334 8.72 16.93 -7.77
N GLU A 335 9.31 18.00 -7.21
CA GLU A 335 9.86 19.11 -8.00
C GLU A 335 11.12 19.69 -7.34
N LYS A 336 12.23 18.94 -7.32
CA LYS A 336 13.59 19.51 -7.33
C LYS A 336 14.56 18.66 -8.13
#